data_AF-A0A1B8DEC1-F1
#
_entry.id   AF-A0A1B8DEC1-F1
#
_cell.length_a   1.000
_cell.length_b   1.000
_cell.length_c   1.000
_cell.angle_alpha   90.00
_cell.angle_beta   90.00
_cell.angle_gamma   90.00
#
_symmetry.space_group_name_H-M   'P 1'
#
loop_
_entity.id
_entity.type
_entity.pdbx_description
1 polymer ?
#
loop_
_entity_poly.entity_id
_entity_poly.type
_entity_poly.pdbx_seq_one_letter_code
_entity_poly.pdbx_strand_id
1 'polypeptide(L)'
;MSVTNAISGMVGVGGFFIMGGNYLPETIPQFLGAASVLLAFVNVTGGFVITKRMLDMFRRKTDPQEYPWLYAIPGILFGGGYIAAASTGMAGLVQAGYLVSSMLCIGSLSGLASQATARTGNLLGILGVGSGILASLAACGFTTPQLIQVLAVAGLGSGIGGVIGRRITATELPQTVAALHSVVGLAAVLTSIGSVMASVGGDHISMLHMVTGYLGVLIGGVTFTGSIVAFLKLAGRMSSKPTILPGRHLINGGMLALNAATMGAFVTMAPGAPAVAAMCLTGSAILSFAKGYTTTAAIGGADMPVVNTVVNAYSGFALVAEGFMLGNPLLTSVGSLIGVSGSILSYIMCKAMNRSLTNVLFGGISSAPSRTDYKLEGELTTTSVDEVATKLLEAESVVITPGYGMAVAKAQYPVADLVQILRDGGAQVRFGVHPVAGRMPGQGDRPHRRGGRALRRGAGNG
;
A
#
# COMPACT_ATOMS: atom_id res chain seq x y z
N MET A 1 0.67 4.02 5.46
CA MET A 1 0.07 3.58 4.18
C MET A 1 1.00 3.78 2.98
N SER A 2 1.35 5.00 2.57
CA SER A 2 2.20 5.14 1.36
C SER A 2 3.58 4.47 1.49
N VAL A 3 4.23 4.59 2.66
CA VAL A 3 5.52 3.90 2.92
C VAL A 3 5.34 2.39 3.02
N THR A 4 4.34 1.90 3.77
CA THR A 4 4.08 0.46 3.88
C THR A 4 3.82 -0.16 2.51
N ASN A 5 3.12 0.56 1.63
CA ASN A 5 2.94 0.17 0.25
C ASN A 5 4.28 0.17 -0.53
N ALA A 6 5.13 1.18 -0.40
CA ALA A 6 6.44 1.16 -1.06
C ALA A 6 7.31 -0.04 -0.62
N ILE A 7 7.32 -0.30 0.68
CA ILE A 7 8.08 -1.39 1.31
C ILE A 7 7.50 -2.77 0.93
N SER A 8 6.17 -2.91 0.79
CA SER A 8 5.54 -4.18 0.35
C SER A 8 5.94 -4.58 -1.06
N GLY A 9 6.50 -3.67 -1.85
CA GLY A 9 7.17 -3.97 -3.12
C GLY A 9 8.36 -4.93 -2.98
N MET A 10 8.81 -5.26 -1.77
CA MET A 10 9.74 -6.38 -1.55
C MET A 10 9.19 -7.76 -1.94
N VAL A 11 7.89 -7.88 -2.28
CA VAL A 11 7.34 -9.05 -2.98
C VAL A 11 8.11 -9.42 -4.25
N GLY A 12 8.83 -8.45 -4.85
CA GLY A 12 9.72 -8.71 -6.00
C GLY A 12 10.93 -9.56 -5.66
N VAL A 13 11.36 -9.58 -4.38
CA VAL A 13 12.47 -10.43 -3.94
C VAL A 13 12.12 -11.91 -4.14
N GLY A 14 10.89 -12.35 -3.88
CA GLY A 14 10.52 -13.72 -4.18
C GLY A 14 10.51 -14.03 -5.67
N GLY A 15 10.19 -13.04 -6.51
CA GLY A 15 10.36 -13.14 -7.96
C GLY A 15 11.81 -13.45 -8.37
N PHE A 16 12.82 -12.90 -7.68
CA PHE A 16 14.22 -13.20 -7.97
C PHE A 16 14.55 -14.69 -7.80
N PHE A 17 14.02 -15.34 -6.76
CA PHE A 17 14.27 -16.76 -6.50
C PHE A 17 13.58 -17.71 -7.51
N ILE A 18 12.72 -17.18 -8.39
CA ILE A 18 11.99 -17.95 -9.41
C ILE A 18 12.51 -17.62 -10.82
N MET A 19 13.06 -16.41 -11.00
CA MET A 19 13.66 -16.00 -12.28
C MET A 19 14.84 -16.92 -12.65
N GLY A 20 14.99 -17.15 -13.95
CA GLY A 20 16.00 -18.02 -14.53
C GLY A 20 15.94 -17.98 -16.05
N GLY A 21 16.60 -18.93 -16.70
CA GLY A 21 16.84 -18.88 -18.15
C GLY A 21 18.08 -18.04 -18.45
N ASN A 22 18.06 -17.32 -19.57
CA ASN A 22 19.16 -16.47 -20.03
C ASN A 22 18.76 -14.98 -20.00
N TYR A 23 18.74 -14.32 -21.16
CA TYR A 23 18.24 -12.94 -21.29
C TYR A 23 16.71 -12.86 -21.18
N LEU A 24 16.03 -13.97 -21.43
CA LEU A 24 14.58 -14.11 -21.41
C LEU A 24 14.21 -15.38 -20.62
N PRO A 25 13.02 -15.41 -20.00
CA PRO A 25 12.54 -16.60 -19.32
C PRO A 25 12.22 -17.70 -20.33
N GLU A 26 12.57 -18.94 -19.99
CA GLU A 26 12.39 -20.12 -20.84
C GLU A 26 11.21 -20.98 -20.38
N THR A 27 10.82 -20.88 -19.11
CA THR A 27 9.71 -21.63 -18.53
C THR A 27 8.61 -20.71 -17.99
N ILE A 28 7.40 -21.26 -17.83
CA ILE A 28 6.26 -20.52 -17.25
C ILE A 28 6.60 -19.98 -15.86
N PRO A 29 7.15 -20.78 -14.90
CA PRO A 29 7.58 -20.24 -13.60
C PRO A 29 8.51 -19.03 -13.70
N GLN A 30 9.53 -19.10 -14.57
CA GLN A 30 10.49 -18.01 -14.75
C GLN A 30 9.82 -16.74 -15.30
N PHE A 31 8.85 -16.89 -16.21
CA PHE A 31 8.05 -15.78 -16.69
C PHE A 31 7.19 -15.16 -15.59
N LEU A 32 6.54 -15.97 -14.75
CA LEU A 32 5.77 -15.49 -13.60
C LEU A 32 6.67 -14.74 -12.60
N GLY A 33 7.88 -15.25 -12.34
CA GLY A 33 8.89 -14.56 -11.53
C GLY A 33 9.28 -13.20 -12.11
N ALA A 34 9.57 -13.12 -13.41
CA ALA A 34 9.90 -11.86 -14.08
C ALA A 34 8.73 -10.87 -14.05
N ALA A 35 7.49 -11.32 -14.30
CA ALA A 35 6.30 -10.49 -14.21
C ALA A 35 6.08 -9.96 -12.78
N SER A 36 6.31 -10.81 -11.76
CA SER A 36 6.25 -10.41 -10.35
C SER A 36 7.27 -9.30 -10.03
N VAL A 37 8.51 -9.44 -10.48
CA VAL A 37 9.56 -8.41 -10.32
C VAL A 37 9.14 -7.10 -10.98
N LEU A 38 8.60 -7.12 -12.20
CA LEU A 38 8.12 -5.91 -12.86
C LEU A 38 7.10 -5.17 -12.01
N LEU A 39 6.06 -5.89 -11.58
CA LEU A 39 4.96 -5.36 -10.77
C LEU A 39 5.47 -4.81 -9.43
N ALA A 40 6.34 -5.56 -8.76
CA ALA A 40 6.97 -5.16 -7.52
C ALA A 40 7.73 -3.82 -7.64
N PHE A 41 8.52 -3.63 -8.70
CA PHE A 41 9.31 -2.41 -8.89
C PHE A 41 8.48 -1.18 -9.31
N VAL A 42 7.34 -1.40 -9.99
CA VAL A 42 6.31 -0.34 -10.15
C VAL A 42 5.88 0.17 -8.78
N ASN A 43 5.63 -0.75 -7.86
CA ASN A 43 5.16 -0.44 -6.53
C ASN A 43 6.22 0.20 -5.63
N VAL A 44 7.46 -0.32 -5.60
CA VAL A 44 8.58 0.26 -4.84
C VAL A 44 8.79 1.73 -5.23
N THR A 45 8.98 1.97 -6.53
CA THR A 45 9.34 3.31 -7.01
C THR A 45 8.15 4.27 -6.92
N GLY A 46 6.97 3.82 -7.32
CA GLY A 46 5.74 4.60 -7.19
C GLY A 46 5.47 4.99 -5.75
N GLY A 47 5.52 4.03 -4.82
CA GLY A 47 5.27 4.26 -3.40
C GLY A 47 6.23 5.26 -2.76
N PHE A 48 7.54 5.16 -2.99
CA PHE A 48 8.51 6.10 -2.41
C PHE A 48 8.40 7.50 -3.01
N VAL A 49 8.17 7.61 -4.33
CA VAL A 49 7.96 8.92 -4.98
C VAL A 49 6.70 9.59 -4.42
N ILE A 50 5.61 8.85 -4.27
CA ILE A 50 4.36 9.36 -3.71
C ILE A 50 4.57 9.79 -2.27
N THR A 51 5.22 8.96 -1.46
CA THR A 51 5.49 9.29 -0.06
C THR A 51 6.29 10.57 0.07
N LYS A 52 7.40 10.70 -0.68
CA LYS A 52 8.23 11.90 -0.64
C LYS A 52 7.40 13.15 -0.95
N ARG A 53 6.63 13.12 -2.04
CA ARG A 53 5.76 14.24 -2.44
C ARG A 53 4.75 14.60 -1.34
N MET A 54 4.18 13.61 -0.68
CA MET A 54 3.27 13.84 0.44
C MET A 54 3.96 14.49 1.64
N LEU A 55 5.14 14.00 2.02
CA LEU A 55 5.89 14.53 3.16
C LEU A 55 6.41 15.94 2.91
N ASP A 56 6.78 16.26 1.67
CA ASP A 56 7.24 17.60 1.28
C ASP A 56 6.12 18.66 1.40
N MET A 57 4.84 18.26 1.34
CA MET A 57 3.71 19.16 1.56
C MET A 57 3.65 19.67 3.01
N PHE A 58 4.10 18.86 3.97
CA PHE A 58 4.13 19.21 5.39
C PHE A 58 5.32 20.09 5.79
N ARG A 59 6.24 20.39 4.87
CA ARG A 59 7.40 21.24 5.15
C ARG A 59 7.00 22.72 5.22
N ARG A 60 7.25 23.36 6.35
CA ARG A 60 7.00 24.80 6.54
C ARG A 60 8.12 25.62 5.89
N LYS A 61 7.82 26.88 5.55
CA LYS A 61 8.83 27.79 4.99
C LYS A 61 9.93 28.14 6.02
N THR A 62 9.58 28.08 7.30
CA THR A 62 10.44 28.37 8.44
C THR A 62 11.20 27.16 8.96
N ASP A 63 10.95 25.96 8.42
CA ASP A 63 11.71 24.77 8.81
C ASP A 63 13.17 24.92 8.33
N PRO A 64 14.16 24.46 9.11
CA PRO A 64 15.56 24.51 8.72
C PRO A 64 15.81 23.78 7.39
N GLN A 65 16.91 24.15 6.72
CA GLN A 65 17.32 23.44 5.51
C GLN A 65 17.77 22.03 5.86
N GLU A 66 17.22 21.06 5.15
CA GLU A 66 17.59 19.66 5.28
C GLU A 66 18.50 19.21 4.14
N TYR A 67 19.33 18.23 4.44
CA TYR A 67 20.31 17.66 3.51
C TYR A 67 20.05 16.16 3.31
N PRO A 68 18.91 15.77 2.69
CA PRO A 68 18.54 14.36 2.54
C PRO A 68 19.54 13.55 1.71
N TRP A 69 20.33 14.21 0.86
CA TRP A 69 21.39 13.59 0.10
C TRP A 69 22.53 13.02 0.97
N LEU A 70 22.69 13.48 2.22
CA LEU A 70 23.65 12.89 3.17
C LEU A 70 23.34 11.42 3.47
N TYR A 71 22.09 10.99 3.35
CA TYR A 71 21.72 9.58 3.49
C TYR A 71 22.19 8.70 2.32
N ALA A 72 22.70 9.30 1.23
CA ALA A 72 23.42 8.55 0.22
C ALA A 72 24.77 8.03 0.74
N ILE A 73 25.39 8.69 1.71
CA ILE A 73 26.67 8.26 2.31
C ILE A 73 26.55 6.88 2.95
N PRO A 74 25.66 6.64 3.94
CA PRO A 74 25.50 5.30 4.51
C PRO A 74 25.01 4.28 3.47
N GLY A 75 24.21 4.69 2.49
CA GLY A 75 23.78 3.80 1.40
C GLY A 75 24.93 3.33 0.51
N ILE A 76 25.83 4.23 0.11
CA ILE A 76 27.01 3.92 -0.70
C ILE A 76 28.02 3.11 0.13
N LEU A 77 28.26 3.48 1.39
CA LEU A 77 29.15 2.75 2.28
C LEU A 77 28.65 1.32 2.51
N PHE A 78 27.36 1.15 2.81
CA PHE A 78 26.76 -0.17 2.95
C PHE A 78 26.82 -0.96 1.65
N GLY A 79 26.36 -0.39 0.53
CA GLY A 79 26.32 -1.10 -0.75
C GLY A 79 27.70 -1.48 -1.28
N GLY A 80 28.65 -0.55 -1.27
CA GLY A 80 30.03 -0.78 -1.67
C GLY A 80 30.75 -1.75 -0.74
N GLY A 81 30.58 -1.59 0.58
CA GLY A 81 31.12 -2.52 1.58
C GLY A 81 30.52 -3.92 1.46
N TYR A 82 29.22 -4.03 1.16
CA TYR A 82 28.54 -5.31 0.94
C TYR A 82 29.08 -6.03 -0.30
N ILE A 83 29.22 -5.33 -1.43
CA ILE A 83 29.78 -5.90 -2.66
C ILE A 83 31.25 -6.29 -2.47
N ALA A 84 32.05 -5.45 -1.80
CA ALA A 84 33.43 -5.77 -1.48
C ALA A 84 33.53 -7.01 -0.58
N ALA A 85 32.71 -7.10 0.47
CA ALA A 85 32.66 -8.28 1.33
C ALA A 85 32.22 -9.54 0.56
N ALA A 86 31.22 -9.41 -0.33
CA ALA A 86 30.74 -10.51 -1.17
C ALA A 86 31.86 -11.10 -2.06
N SER A 87 32.82 -10.28 -2.50
CA SER A 87 33.98 -10.75 -3.27
C SER A 87 34.94 -11.64 -2.47
N THR A 88 34.91 -11.55 -1.13
CA THR A 88 35.73 -12.37 -0.22
C THR A 88 35.00 -13.63 0.28
N GLY A 89 33.68 -13.71 0.06
CA GLY A 89 32.83 -14.82 0.48
C GLY A 89 31.44 -14.36 0.91
N MET A 90 30.44 -15.25 0.79
CA MET A 90 29.03 -14.95 1.07
C MET A 90 28.54 -15.44 2.44
N ALA A 91 29.38 -16.14 3.21
CA ALA A 91 28.99 -16.78 4.45
C ALA A 91 28.44 -15.74 5.46
N GLY A 92 27.16 -15.89 5.86
CA GLY A 92 26.48 -14.99 6.79
C GLY A 92 26.16 -13.59 6.25
N LEU A 93 26.68 -13.21 5.08
CA LEU A 93 26.55 -11.86 4.52
C LEU A 93 25.12 -11.57 4.05
N VAL A 94 24.43 -12.57 3.48
CA VAL A 94 23.01 -12.46 3.09
C VAL A 94 22.13 -12.20 4.32
N GLN A 95 22.32 -12.98 5.38
CA GLN A 95 21.56 -12.85 6.63
C GLN A 95 21.82 -11.50 7.31
N ALA A 96 23.08 -11.04 7.32
CA ALA A 96 23.41 -9.70 7.82
C ALA A 96 22.73 -8.60 6.99
N GLY A 97 22.72 -8.71 5.66
CA GLY A 97 22.02 -7.77 4.78
C GLY A 97 20.51 -7.74 5.02
N TYR A 98 19.89 -8.92 5.20
CA TYR A 98 18.46 -9.04 5.54
C TYR A 98 18.13 -8.45 6.91
N LEU A 99 19.01 -8.61 7.90
CA LEU A 99 18.86 -7.99 9.21
C LEU A 99 18.92 -6.46 9.12
N VAL A 100 19.92 -5.91 8.43
CA VAL A 100 20.07 -4.46 8.20
C VAL A 100 18.84 -3.91 7.50
N SER A 101 18.39 -4.57 6.43
CA SER A 101 17.18 -4.20 5.69
C SER A 101 15.95 -4.17 6.60
N SER A 102 15.75 -5.21 7.42
CA SER A 102 14.63 -5.30 8.35
C SER A 102 14.66 -4.19 9.40
N MET A 103 15.83 -3.91 9.99
CA MET A 103 16.00 -2.82 10.96
C MET A 103 15.71 -1.44 10.34
N LEU A 104 16.17 -1.20 9.11
CA LEU A 104 15.90 0.04 8.38
C LEU A 104 14.41 0.19 8.03
N CYS A 105 13.73 -0.90 7.65
CA CYS A 105 12.28 -0.89 7.41
C CYS A 105 11.48 -0.63 8.70
N ILE A 106 11.90 -1.20 9.84
CA ILE A 106 11.31 -0.88 11.15
C ILE A 106 11.53 0.60 11.49
N GLY A 107 12.78 1.07 11.38
CA GLY A 107 13.14 2.48 11.58
C GLY A 107 12.39 3.43 10.65
N SER A 108 12.04 2.98 9.45
CA SER A 108 11.18 3.73 8.52
C SER A 108 9.81 4.02 9.11
N LEU A 109 9.12 2.99 9.63
CA LEU A 109 7.80 3.18 10.23
C LEU A 109 7.86 3.93 11.56
N SER A 110 8.86 3.66 12.39
CA SER A 110 9.10 4.41 13.63
C SER A 110 9.34 5.91 13.33
N GLY A 111 10.13 6.21 12.30
CA GLY A 111 10.41 7.58 11.88
C GLY A 111 9.17 8.34 11.40
N LEU A 112 8.14 7.65 10.91
CA LEU A 112 6.88 8.29 10.49
C LEU A 112 5.97 8.70 11.66
N ALA A 113 6.27 8.27 12.89
CA ALA A 113 5.46 8.58 14.06
C ALA A 113 5.48 10.07 14.47
N SER A 114 6.46 10.84 13.99
CA SER A 114 6.54 12.29 14.21
C SER A 114 6.75 13.04 12.90
N GLN A 115 6.18 14.24 12.77
CA GLN A 115 6.35 15.07 11.57
C GLN A 115 7.83 15.45 11.36
N ALA A 116 8.56 15.70 12.45
CA ALA A 116 9.98 16.08 12.40
C ALA A 116 10.85 14.97 11.80
N THR A 117 10.56 13.71 12.12
CA THR A 117 11.34 12.55 11.66
C THR A 117 10.77 11.88 10.41
N ALA A 118 9.58 12.25 9.94
CA ALA A 118 8.87 11.52 8.89
C ALA A 118 9.65 11.43 7.57
N ARG A 119 10.37 12.50 7.20
CA ARG A 119 11.21 12.51 5.99
C ARG A 119 12.41 11.57 6.12
N THR A 120 13.05 11.55 7.29
CA THR A 120 14.09 10.57 7.62
C THR A 120 13.54 9.15 7.58
N GLY A 121 12.34 8.92 8.13
CA GLY A 121 11.65 7.62 8.05
C GLY A 121 11.49 7.14 6.60
N ASN A 122 11.11 8.02 5.67
CA ASN A 122 11.04 7.67 4.25
C ASN A 122 12.41 7.30 3.66
N LEU A 123 13.48 8.01 4.02
CA LEU A 123 14.85 7.70 3.58
C LEU A 123 15.34 6.35 4.13
N LEU A 124 15.09 6.06 5.41
CA LEU A 124 15.39 4.76 6.01
C LEU A 124 14.63 3.63 5.28
N GLY A 125 13.40 3.87 4.85
CA GLY A 125 12.64 2.91 4.04
C GLY A 125 13.29 2.63 2.70
N ILE A 126 13.78 3.67 2.00
CA ILE A 126 14.50 3.53 0.72
C ILE A 126 15.78 2.72 0.92
N LEU A 127 16.57 3.05 1.95
CA LEU A 127 17.81 2.34 2.27
C LEU A 127 17.53 0.88 2.66
N GLY A 128 16.46 0.63 3.45
CA GLY A 128 16.03 -0.70 3.83
C GLY A 128 15.71 -1.55 2.61
N VAL A 129 14.75 -1.11 1.78
CA VAL A 129 14.39 -1.83 0.54
C VAL A 129 15.59 -2.03 -0.38
N GLY A 130 16.45 -1.02 -0.53
CA GLY A 130 17.68 -1.12 -1.32
C GLY A 130 18.65 -2.17 -0.79
N SER A 131 18.89 -2.20 0.52
CA SER A 131 19.76 -3.19 1.16
C SER A 131 19.21 -4.62 1.05
N GLY A 132 17.88 -4.79 1.19
CA GLY A 132 17.21 -6.08 1.02
C GLY A 132 17.31 -6.61 -0.40
N ILE A 133 17.04 -5.75 -1.40
CA ILE A 133 17.20 -6.08 -2.82
C ILE A 133 18.65 -6.49 -3.12
N LEU A 134 19.64 -5.72 -2.65
CA LEU A 134 21.05 -6.03 -2.86
C LEU A 134 21.44 -7.39 -2.27
N ALA A 135 21.03 -7.66 -1.03
CA ALA A 135 21.29 -8.93 -0.37
C ALA A 135 20.61 -10.11 -1.09
N SER A 136 19.40 -9.91 -1.61
CA SER A 136 18.68 -10.94 -2.37
C SER A 136 19.30 -11.21 -3.74
N LEU A 137 19.75 -10.17 -4.47
CA LEU A 137 20.48 -10.36 -5.72
C LEU A 137 21.76 -11.19 -5.50
N ALA A 138 22.48 -10.92 -4.41
CA ALA A 138 23.65 -11.70 -4.03
C ALA A 138 23.30 -13.14 -3.63
N ALA A 139 22.17 -13.34 -2.95
CA ALA A 139 21.68 -14.67 -2.57
C ALA A 139 21.26 -15.54 -3.79
N CYS A 140 20.70 -14.94 -4.83
CA CYS A 140 20.28 -15.65 -6.04
C CYS A 140 21.44 -16.08 -6.94
N GLY A 141 22.59 -15.40 -6.86
CA GLY A 141 23.79 -15.80 -7.61
C GLY A 141 23.61 -15.80 -9.13
N PHE A 142 22.88 -14.81 -9.68
CA PHE A 142 22.55 -14.75 -11.10
C PHE A 142 23.78 -14.75 -12.01
N THR A 143 23.68 -15.46 -13.14
CA THR A 143 24.62 -15.32 -14.25
C THR A 143 24.47 -13.93 -14.89
N THR A 144 25.49 -13.48 -15.66
CA THR A 144 25.45 -12.16 -16.32
C THR A 144 24.19 -11.94 -17.18
N PRO A 145 23.73 -12.89 -18.02
CA PRO A 145 22.48 -12.73 -18.77
C PRO A 145 21.25 -12.57 -17.88
N GLN A 146 21.14 -13.37 -16.80
CA GLN A 146 20.02 -13.30 -15.86
C GLN A 146 20.03 -11.99 -15.08
N LEU A 147 21.21 -11.49 -14.68
CA LEU A 147 21.32 -10.20 -14.01
C LEU A 147 20.87 -9.06 -14.94
N ILE A 148 21.22 -9.10 -16.23
CA ILE A 148 20.73 -8.15 -17.23
C ILE A 148 19.20 -8.22 -17.36
N GLN A 149 18.63 -9.43 -17.40
CA GLN A 149 17.18 -9.63 -17.42
C GLN A 149 16.50 -9.01 -16.19
N VAL A 150 17.00 -9.29 -14.99
CA VAL A 150 16.48 -8.73 -13.73
C VAL A 150 16.54 -7.20 -13.74
N LEU A 151 17.68 -6.63 -14.12
CA LEU A 151 17.87 -5.17 -14.19
C LEU A 151 16.96 -4.52 -15.24
N ALA A 152 16.75 -5.14 -16.39
CA ALA A 152 15.86 -4.64 -17.43
C ALA A 152 14.40 -4.61 -16.96
N VAL A 153 13.94 -5.71 -16.36
CA VAL A 153 12.56 -5.85 -15.86
C VAL A 153 12.30 -4.92 -14.66
N ALA A 154 13.22 -4.90 -13.69
CA ALA A 154 13.16 -4.00 -12.55
C ALA A 154 13.22 -2.53 -12.97
N GLY A 155 14.10 -2.20 -13.93
CA GLY A 155 14.24 -0.86 -14.49
C GLY A 155 12.97 -0.38 -15.20
N LEU A 156 12.32 -1.25 -15.99
CA LEU A 156 11.04 -0.96 -16.63
C LEU A 156 9.94 -0.71 -15.59
N GLY A 157 9.82 -1.59 -14.58
CA GLY A 157 8.87 -1.42 -13.48
C GLY A 157 9.09 -0.10 -12.73
N SER A 158 10.34 0.19 -12.36
CA SER A 158 10.73 1.45 -11.73
C SER A 158 10.40 2.68 -12.58
N GLY A 159 10.62 2.61 -13.89
CA GLY A 159 10.27 3.67 -14.83
C GLY A 159 8.77 3.97 -14.80
N ILE A 160 7.93 2.93 -14.94
CA ILE A 160 6.47 3.04 -14.90
C ILE A 160 6.01 3.61 -13.54
N GLY A 161 6.49 3.02 -12.44
CA GLY A 161 6.16 3.47 -11.08
C GLY A 161 6.55 4.93 -10.82
N GLY A 162 7.74 5.33 -11.29
CA GLY A 162 8.22 6.70 -11.20
C GLY A 162 7.38 7.70 -11.99
N VAL A 163 6.92 7.33 -13.19
CA VAL A 163 6.01 8.17 -13.99
C VAL A 163 4.66 8.32 -13.30
N ILE A 164 4.05 7.22 -12.84
CA ILE A 164 2.78 7.24 -12.11
C ILE A 164 2.91 8.13 -10.86
N GLY A 165 3.90 7.85 -10.03
CA GLY A 165 4.11 8.56 -8.77
C GLY A 165 4.36 10.07 -8.92
N ARG A 166 4.91 10.53 -10.05
CA ARG A 166 5.12 11.96 -10.34
C ARG A 166 3.87 12.66 -10.89
N ARG A 167 3.00 11.94 -11.59
CA ARG A 167 1.85 12.55 -12.29
C ARG A 167 0.60 12.68 -11.41
N ILE A 168 0.43 11.85 -10.39
CA ILE A 168 -0.79 11.89 -9.57
C ILE A 168 -0.92 13.18 -8.76
N THR A 169 -2.16 13.63 -8.56
CA THR A 169 -2.48 14.76 -7.68
C THR A 169 -2.77 14.29 -6.25
N ALA A 170 -2.73 15.22 -5.30
CA ALA A 170 -2.92 14.88 -3.89
C ALA A 170 -4.36 14.39 -3.56
N THR A 171 -5.34 14.76 -4.38
CA THR A 171 -6.73 14.28 -4.29
C THR A 171 -6.91 12.85 -4.81
N GLU A 172 -6.05 12.40 -5.73
CA GLU A 172 -6.05 11.05 -6.31
C GLU A 172 -5.19 10.06 -5.52
N LEU A 173 -4.59 10.49 -4.40
CA LEU A 173 -3.78 9.63 -3.57
C LEU A 173 -4.54 8.40 -3.03
N PRO A 174 -5.80 8.52 -2.56
CA PRO A 174 -6.54 7.37 -2.04
C PRO A 174 -6.70 6.23 -3.04
N GLN A 175 -7.14 6.55 -4.26
CA GLN A 175 -7.35 5.55 -5.32
C GLN A 175 -6.01 5.00 -5.82
N THR A 176 -4.96 5.84 -5.94
CA THR A 176 -3.66 5.37 -6.44
C THR A 176 -3.00 4.40 -5.47
N VAL A 177 -3.08 4.65 -4.17
CA VAL A 177 -2.59 3.70 -3.16
C VAL A 177 -3.34 2.37 -3.23
N ALA A 178 -4.66 2.39 -3.43
CA ALA A 178 -5.42 1.16 -3.67
C ALA A 178 -4.91 0.42 -4.93
N ALA A 179 -4.72 1.12 -6.05
CA ALA A 179 -4.18 0.51 -7.27
C ALA A 179 -2.79 -0.13 -7.04
N LEU A 180 -1.91 0.51 -6.27
CA LEU A 180 -0.59 -0.03 -5.97
C LEU A 180 -0.63 -1.29 -5.09
N HIS A 181 -1.55 -1.39 -4.12
CA HIS A 181 -1.76 -2.65 -3.38
C HIS A 181 -2.25 -3.78 -4.28
N SER A 182 -3.02 -3.48 -5.34
CA SER A 182 -3.44 -4.52 -6.29
C SER A 182 -2.25 -5.15 -6.99
N VAL A 183 -1.27 -4.33 -7.39
CA VAL A 183 -0.03 -4.75 -8.04
C VAL A 183 0.77 -5.70 -7.13
N VAL A 184 0.84 -5.40 -5.82
CA VAL A 184 1.49 -6.27 -4.83
C VAL A 184 0.75 -7.60 -4.68
N GLY A 185 -0.58 -7.56 -4.59
CA GLY A 185 -1.40 -8.77 -4.48
C GLY A 185 -1.23 -9.69 -5.69
N LEU A 186 -1.19 -9.13 -6.90
CA LEU A 186 -0.94 -9.89 -8.11
C LEU A 186 0.49 -10.44 -8.16
N ALA A 187 1.50 -9.64 -7.79
CA ALA A 187 2.88 -10.11 -7.71
C ALA A 187 3.02 -11.32 -6.78
N ALA A 188 2.39 -11.28 -5.59
CA ALA A 188 2.38 -12.40 -4.65
C ALA A 188 1.73 -13.66 -5.26
N VAL A 189 0.61 -13.53 -5.98
CA VAL A 189 -0.02 -14.66 -6.69
C VAL A 189 0.94 -15.26 -7.72
N LEU A 190 1.60 -14.43 -8.52
CA LEU A 190 2.54 -14.89 -9.55
C LEU A 190 3.76 -15.57 -8.94
N THR A 191 4.33 -15.00 -7.87
CA THR A 191 5.46 -15.58 -7.12
C THR A 191 5.06 -16.92 -6.52
N SER A 192 3.91 -17.01 -5.84
CA SER A 192 3.47 -18.26 -5.21
C SER A 192 3.20 -19.37 -6.23
N ILE A 193 2.53 -19.05 -7.35
CA ILE A 193 2.31 -20.04 -8.42
C ILE A 193 3.63 -20.45 -9.05
N GLY A 194 4.50 -19.50 -9.38
CA GLY A 194 5.80 -19.78 -9.99
C GLY A 194 6.68 -20.66 -9.11
N SER A 195 6.81 -20.33 -7.82
CA SER A 195 7.63 -21.07 -6.85
C SER A 195 7.16 -22.52 -6.69
N VAL A 196 5.85 -22.73 -6.51
CA VAL A 196 5.29 -24.08 -6.38
C VAL A 196 5.46 -24.86 -7.67
N MET A 197 5.14 -24.27 -8.83
CA MET A 197 5.24 -24.95 -10.12
C MET A 197 6.68 -25.30 -10.51
N ALA A 198 7.66 -24.50 -10.10
CA ALA A 198 9.08 -24.82 -10.26
C ALA A 198 9.52 -26.02 -9.39
N SER A 199 8.85 -26.24 -8.25
CA SER A 199 9.27 -27.21 -7.23
C SER A 199 8.48 -28.53 -7.26
N VAL A 200 7.23 -28.53 -7.73
CA VAL A 200 6.30 -29.68 -7.66
C VAL A 200 6.71 -30.89 -8.53
N GLY A 201 7.66 -30.73 -9.45
CA GLY A 201 8.22 -31.81 -10.26
C GLY A 201 9.65 -32.25 -9.89
N GLY A 202 10.26 -31.63 -8.87
CA GLY A 202 11.63 -31.90 -8.44
C GLY A 202 11.71 -32.71 -7.13
N ASP A 203 12.85 -32.60 -6.42
CA ASP A 203 13.02 -33.17 -5.08
C ASP A 203 11.97 -32.67 -4.09
N HIS A 204 11.79 -33.41 -3.00
CA HIS A 204 10.65 -33.31 -2.08
C HIS A 204 10.30 -31.86 -1.68
N ILE A 205 9.19 -31.34 -2.23
CA ILE A 205 8.59 -30.07 -1.81
C ILE A 205 8.03 -30.21 -0.39
N SER A 206 8.40 -29.28 0.50
CA SER A 206 7.95 -29.34 1.89
C SER A 206 6.47 -28.97 2.03
N MET A 207 5.80 -29.54 3.04
CA MET A 207 4.42 -29.17 3.38
C MET A 207 4.30 -27.67 3.69
N LEU A 208 5.32 -27.08 4.34
CA LEU A 208 5.36 -25.65 4.61
C LEU A 208 5.34 -24.84 3.31
N HIS A 209 6.17 -25.19 2.32
CA HIS A 209 6.21 -24.50 1.02
C HIS A 209 4.88 -24.60 0.29
N MET A 210 4.24 -25.78 0.29
CA MET A 210 2.93 -25.98 -0.33
C MET A 210 1.85 -25.12 0.35
N VAL A 211 1.68 -25.26 1.67
CA VAL A 211 0.63 -24.54 2.40
C VAL A 211 0.81 -23.03 2.27
N THR A 212 2.03 -22.53 2.41
CA THR A 212 2.30 -21.09 2.35
C THR A 212 2.23 -20.52 0.94
N GLY A 213 2.64 -21.28 -0.09
CA GLY A 213 2.40 -20.93 -1.49
C GLY A 213 0.91 -20.83 -1.81
N TYR A 214 0.11 -21.81 -1.37
CA TYR A 214 -1.34 -21.76 -1.56
C TYR A 214 -1.98 -20.56 -0.84
N LEU A 215 -1.59 -20.28 0.41
CA LEU A 215 -2.04 -19.10 1.15
C LEU A 215 -1.60 -17.79 0.49
N GLY A 216 -0.42 -17.74 -0.11
CA GLY A 216 0.05 -16.59 -0.89
C GLY A 216 -0.86 -16.29 -2.09
N VAL A 217 -1.30 -17.33 -2.82
CA VAL A 217 -2.31 -17.18 -3.89
C VAL A 217 -3.65 -16.70 -3.35
N LEU A 218 -4.12 -17.27 -2.24
CA LEU A 218 -5.40 -16.88 -1.63
C LEU A 218 -5.41 -15.43 -1.17
N ILE A 219 -4.43 -15.05 -0.34
CA ILE A 219 -4.34 -13.71 0.25
C ILE A 219 -4.00 -12.68 -0.82
N GLY A 220 -3.05 -12.98 -1.71
CA GLY A 220 -2.68 -12.12 -2.83
C GLY A 220 -3.84 -11.89 -3.80
N GLY A 221 -4.62 -12.93 -4.09
CA GLY A 221 -5.75 -12.83 -5.01
C GLY A 221 -6.93 -12.03 -4.46
N VAL A 222 -7.27 -12.20 -3.19
CA VAL A 222 -8.26 -11.34 -2.51
C VAL A 222 -7.78 -9.89 -2.48
N THR A 223 -6.49 -9.67 -2.23
CA THR A 223 -5.87 -8.34 -2.21
C THR A 223 -5.93 -7.68 -3.58
N PHE A 224 -5.62 -8.41 -4.65
CA PHE A 224 -5.61 -7.90 -6.03
C PHE A 224 -6.98 -7.33 -6.43
N THR A 225 -8.02 -8.18 -6.42
CA THR A 225 -9.34 -7.73 -6.89
C THR A 225 -10.04 -6.82 -5.89
N GLY A 226 -9.87 -7.02 -4.59
CA GLY A 226 -10.40 -6.11 -3.58
C GLY A 226 -9.83 -4.69 -3.74
N SER A 227 -8.53 -4.59 -3.97
CA SER A 227 -7.86 -3.30 -4.22
C SER A 227 -8.29 -2.66 -5.55
N ILE A 228 -8.54 -3.44 -6.60
CA ILE A 228 -9.10 -2.93 -7.87
C ILE A 228 -10.50 -2.33 -7.64
N VAL A 229 -11.39 -3.03 -6.93
CA VAL A 229 -12.74 -2.52 -6.66
C VAL A 229 -12.66 -1.24 -5.82
N ALA A 230 -11.79 -1.20 -4.80
CA ALA A 230 -11.58 0.00 -4.00
C ALA A 230 -11.06 1.17 -4.85
N PHE A 231 -10.09 0.94 -5.74
CA PHE A 231 -9.62 1.92 -6.71
C PHE A 231 -10.77 2.45 -7.58
N LEU A 232 -11.56 1.56 -8.19
CA LEU A 232 -12.64 1.94 -9.10
C LEU A 232 -13.72 2.77 -8.40
N LYS A 233 -14.09 2.41 -7.16
CA LYS A 233 -15.07 3.16 -6.37
C LYS A 233 -14.54 4.54 -5.95
N LEU A 234 -13.29 4.61 -5.48
CA LEU A 234 -12.67 5.87 -5.08
C LEU A 234 -12.48 6.81 -6.26
N ALA A 235 -12.18 6.26 -7.44
CA ALA A 235 -12.05 6.99 -8.70
C ALA A 235 -13.38 7.38 -9.36
N GLY A 236 -14.53 7.00 -8.76
CA GLY A 236 -15.84 7.25 -9.34
C GLY A 236 -16.11 6.49 -10.65
N ARG A 237 -15.29 5.48 -10.96
CA ARG A 237 -15.46 4.58 -12.12
C ARG A 237 -16.41 3.41 -11.84
N MET A 238 -16.76 3.21 -10.57
CA MET A 238 -17.78 2.28 -10.11
C MET A 238 -18.72 3.01 -9.13
N SER A 239 -19.99 2.59 -9.08
CA SER A 239 -20.96 3.14 -8.13
C SER A 239 -20.45 3.06 -6.69
N SER A 240 -20.63 4.15 -5.94
CA SER A 240 -20.32 4.20 -4.50
C SER A 240 -21.36 3.46 -3.64
N LYS A 241 -22.51 3.08 -4.20
CA LYS A 241 -23.53 2.31 -3.48
C LYS A 241 -23.06 0.86 -3.29
N PRO A 242 -23.28 0.24 -2.12
CA PRO A 242 -23.05 -1.19 -1.92
C PRO A 242 -23.75 -2.05 -2.98
N THR A 243 -23.00 -2.89 -3.69
CA THR A 243 -23.56 -3.90 -4.60
C THR A 243 -23.84 -5.17 -3.79
N ILE A 244 -25.11 -5.38 -3.43
CA ILE A 244 -25.52 -6.50 -2.56
C ILE A 244 -26.08 -7.62 -3.42
N LEU A 245 -25.37 -8.76 -3.46
CA LEU A 245 -25.88 -9.98 -4.09
C LEU A 245 -26.88 -10.69 -3.16
N PRO A 246 -27.98 -11.27 -3.70
CA PRO A 246 -28.84 -12.17 -2.94
C PRO A 246 -28.03 -13.33 -2.35
N GLY A 247 -28.18 -13.62 -1.05
CA GLY A 247 -27.44 -14.70 -0.40
C GLY A 247 -25.91 -14.47 -0.29
N ARG A 248 -25.42 -13.23 -0.34
CA ARG A 248 -23.97 -12.91 -0.32
C ARG A 248 -23.14 -13.65 0.74
N HIS A 249 -23.70 -13.93 1.92
CA HIS A 249 -22.97 -14.59 3.00
C HIS A 249 -22.75 -16.07 2.68
N LEU A 250 -23.74 -16.73 2.09
CA LEU A 250 -23.62 -18.09 1.59
C LEU A 250 -22.64 -18.17 0.42
N ILE A 251 -22.70 -17.22 -0.52
CA ILE A 251 -21.76 -17.18 -1.66
C ILE A 251 -20.32 -17.00 -1.17
N ASN A 252 -20.07 -16.01 -0.30
CA ASN A 252 -18.73 -15.75 0.23
C ASN A 252 -18.21 -16.86 1.13
N GLY A 253 -19.07 -17.43 1.98
CA GLY A 253 -18.75 -18.58 2.81
C GLY A 253 -18.46 -19.83 1.98
N GLY A 254 -19.26 -20.08 0.94
CA GLY A 254 -19.08 -21.18 -0.01
C GLY A 254 -17.78 -21.06 -0.81
N MET A 255 -17.45 -19.87 -1.31
CA MET A 255 -16.15 -19.65 -1.97
C MET A 255 -14.96 -19.90 -1.03
N LEU A 256 -15.06 -19.49 0.24
CA LEU A 256 -14.02 -19.78 1.23
C LEU A 256 -13.92 -21.29 1.53
N ALA A 257 -15.04 -21.96 1.73
CA ALA A 257 -15.09 -23.40 1.99
C ALA A 257 -14.55 -24.21 0.81
N LEU A 258 -14.91 -23.84 -0.42
CA LEU A 258 -14.39 -24.47 -1.64
C LEU A 258 -12.89 -24.22 -1.78
N ASN A 259 -12.41 -23.02 -1.47
CA ASN A 259 -10.98 -22.72 -1.49
C ASN A 259 -10.24 -23.60 -0.45
N ALA A 260 -10.76 -23.74 0.77
CA ALA A 260 -10.19 -24.64 1.78
C ALA A 260 -10.20 -26.12 1.33
N ALA A 261 -11.28 -26.59 0.69
CA ALA A 261 -11.34 -27.94 0.12
C ALA A 261 -10.29 -28.14 -0.98
N THR A 262 -10.13 -27.16 -1.88
CA THR A 262 -9.11 -27.21 -2.93
C THR A 262 -7.69 -27.14 -2.36
N MET A 263 -7.46 -26.48 -1.21
CA MET A 263 -6.20 -26.54 -0.49
C MET A 263 -5.93 -27.96 0.04
N GLY A 264 -6.95 -28.64 0.58
CA GLY A 264 -6.85 -30.03 1.01
C GLY A 264 -6.47 -30.97 -0.15
N ALA A 265 -7.13 -30.84 -1.29
CA ALA A 265 -6.78 -31.59 -2.50
C ALA A 265 -5.36 -31.24 -2.99
N PHE A 266 -4.98 -29.96 -2.96
CA PHE A 266 -3.65 -29.52 -3.33
C PHE A 266 -2.56 -30.18 -2.47
N VAL A 267 -2.63 -30.09 -1.14
CA VAL A 267 -1.56 -30.61 -0.28
C VAL A 267 -1.45 -32.14 -0.31
N THR A 268 -2.53 -32.84 -0.66
CA THR A 268 -2.58 -34.32 -0.68
C THR A 268 -2.31 -34.92 -2.05
N MET A 269 -2.72 -34.25 -3.13
CA MET A 269 -2.70 -34.80 -4.49
C MET A 269 -1.72 -34.09 -5.43
N ALA A 270 -1.25 -32.89 -5.09
CA ALA A 270 -0.29 -32.15 -5.91
C ALA A 270 1.16 -32.69 -5.86
N PRO A 271 1.67 -33.26 -4.76
CA PRO A 271 3.02 -33.83 -4.74
C PRO A 271 3.19 -34.90 -5.83
N GLY A 272 4.14 -34.69 -6.75
CA GLY A 272 4.36 -35.59 -7.88
C GLY A 272 3.37 -35.46 -9.05
N ALA A 273 2.41 -34.53 -8.97
CA ALA A 273 1.43 -34.27 -10.03
C ALA A 273 1.35 -32.76 -10.38
N PRO A 274 2.28 -32.24 -11.20
CA PRO A 274 2.32 -30.82 -11.59
C PRO A 274 1.03 -30.27 -12.18
N ALA A 275 0.28 -31.09 -12.94
CA ALA A 275 -1.01 -30.70 -13.49
C ALA A 275 -2.07 -30.43 -12.40
N VAL A 276 -2.07 -31.24 -11.33
CA VAL A 276 -2.98 -31.08 -10.18
C VAL A 276 -2.62 -29.81 -9.41
N ALA A 277 -1.32 -29.56 -9.19
CA ALA A 277 -0.85 -28.32 -8.57
C ALA A 277 -1.32 -27.09 -9.35
N ALA A 278 -1.11 -27.07 -10.66
CA ALA A 278 -1.52 -25.97 -11.53
C ALA A 278 -3.04 -25.75 -11.48
N MET A 279 -3.83 -26.83 -11.52
CA MET A 279 -5.28 -26.77 -11.46
C MET A 279 -5.77 -26.21 -10.12
N CYS A 280 -5.26 -26.72 -9.00
CA CYS A 280 -5.66 -26.25 -7.67
C CYS A 280 -5.26 -24.80 -7.41
N LEU A 281 -4.06 -24.39 -7.81
CA LEU A 281 -3.60 -23.01 -7.66
C LEU A 281 -4.38 -22.05 -8.55
N THR A 282 -4.66 -22.42 -9.80
CA THR A 282 -5.50 -21.62 -10.71
C THR A 282 -6.93 -21.51 -10.18
N GLY A 283 -7.50 -22.61 -9.72
CA GLY A 283 -8.81 -22.63 -9.05
C GLY A 283 -8.83 -21.74 -7.82
N SER A 284 -7.77 -21.78 -7.00
CA SER A 284 -7.62 -20.89 -5.85
C SER A 284 -7.58 -19.43 -6.26
N ALA A 285 -6.79 -19.08 -7.29
CA ALA A 285 -6.69 -17.71 -7.79
C ALA A 285 -8.05 -17.19 -8.26
N ILE A 286 -8.80 -17.96 -9.06
CA ILE A 286 -10.14 -17.58 -9.54
C ILE A 286 -11.11 -17.35 -8.37
N LEU A 287 -11.17 -18.28 -7.42
CA LEU A 287 -12.04 -18.16 -6.25
C LEU A 287 -11.65 -16.95 -5.38
N SER A 288 -10.36 -16.70 -5.23
CA SER A 288 -9.83 -15.57 -4.44
C SER A 288 -10.11 -14.24 -5.13
N PHE A 289 -9.98 -14.18 -6.45
CA PHE A 289 -10.33 -13.01 -7.26
C PHE A 289 -11.82 -12.71 -7.15
N ALA A 290 -12.67 -13.72 -7.30
CA ALA A 290 -14.12 -13.58 -7.14
C ALA A 290 -14.49 -13.14 -5.71
N LYS A 291 -13.84 -13.69 -4.70
CA LYS A 291 -14.04 -13.32 -3.29
C LYS A 291 -13.62 -11.89 -3.00
N GLY A 292 -12.45 -11.46 -3.46
CA GLY A 292 -11.98 -10.07 -3.29
C GLY A 292 -12.93 -9.06 -3.95
N TYR A 293 -13.44 -9.40 -5.14
CA TYR A 293 -14.45 -8.60 -5.83
C TYR A 293 -15.77 -8.53 -5.04
N THR A 294 -16.39 -9.67 -4.75
CA THR A 294 -17.72 -9.74 -4.13
C THR A 294 -17.76 -9.14 -2.73
N THR A 295 -16.72 -9.36 -1.91
CA THR A 295 -16.62 -8.75 -0.58
C THR A 295 -16.47 -7.23 -0.66
N THR A 296 -15.59 -6.72 -1.52
CA THR A 296 -15.33 -5.27 -1.62
C THR A 296 -16.45 -4.51 -2.36
N ALA A 297 -17.09 -5.15 -3.34
CA ALA A 297 -18.23 -4.58 -4.06
C ALA A 297 -19.43 -4.35 -3.14
N ALA A 298 -19.60 -5.17 -2.10
CA ALA A 298 -20.65 -5.04 -1.10
C ALA A 298 -20.41 -3.92 -0.06
N ILE A 299 -19.26 -3.24 -0.07
CA ILE A 299 -18.92 -2.17 0.88
C ILE A 299 -19.24 -0.80 0.27
N GLY A 300 -19.78 0.13 1.06
CA GLY A 300 -20.13 1.48 0.60
C GLY A 300 -18.90 2.36 0.35
N GLY A 301 -19.03 3.36 -0.53
CA GLY A 301 -17.98 4.32 -0.86
C GLY A 301 -17.43 5.09 0.35
N ALA A 302 -18.26 5.36 1.36
CA ALA A 302 -17.87 6.02 2.60
C ALA A 302 -16.93 5.17 3.47
N ASP A 303 -17.03 3.84 3.37
CA ASP A 303 -16.26 2.88 4.16
C ASP A 303 -15.02 2.36 3.41
N MET A 304 -14.86 2.72 2.12
CA MET A 304 -13.68 2.37 1.31
C MET A 304 -12.33 2.68 1.96
N PRO A 305 -12.16 3.75 2.75
CA PRO A 305 -10.90 4.00 3.43
C PRO A 305 -10.47 2.86 4.37
N VAL A 306 -11.43 2.19 5.04
CA VAL A 306 -11.17 1.01 5.89
C VAL A 306 -10.80 -0.20 5.02
N VAL A 307 -11.44 -0.37 3.88
CA VAL A 307 -11.08 -1.45 2.94
C VAL A 307 -9.63 -1.31 2.50
N ASN A 308 -9.19 -0.10 2.17
CA ASN A 308 -7.81 0.18 1.78
C ASN A 308 -6.79 -0.24 2.85
N THR A 309 -7.11 -0.07 4.13
CA THR A 309 -6.21 -0.46 5.23
C THR A 309 -6.20 -1.97 5.45
N VAL A 310 -7.34 -2.64 5.23
CA VAL A 310 -7.46 -4.11 5.30
C VAL A 310 -6.69 -4.77 4.17
N VAL A 311 -6.83 -4.29 2.93
CA VAL A 311 -6.06 -4.86 1.80
C VAL A 311 -4.56 -4.52 1.91
N ASN A 312 -4.19 -3.38 2.50
CA ASN A 312 -2.79 -3.12 2.89
C ASN A 312 -2.29 -4.17 3.90
N ALA A 313 -3.10 -4.53 4.90
CA ALA A 313 -2.73 -5.59 5.85
C ALA A 313 -2.54 -6.94 5.14
N TYR A 314 -3.46 -7.31 4.25
CA TYR A 314 -3.37 -8.54 3.47
C TYR A 314 -2.12 -8.58 2.58
N SER A 315 -1.72 -7.45 1.98
CA SER A 315 -0.47 -7.39 1.22
C SER A 315 0.77 -7.73 2.08
N GLY A 316 0.77 -7.34 3.37
CA GLY A 316 1.80 -7.74 4.32
C GLY A 316 1.77 -9.22 4.67
N PHE A 317 0.58 -9.77 4.93
CA PHE A 317 0.44 -11.21 5.23
C PHE A 317 0.72 -12.12 4.02
N ALA A 318 0.45 -11.66 2.79
CA ALA A 318 0.89 -12.34 1.58
C ALA A 318 2.43 -12.42 1.52
N LEU A 319 3.11 -11.34 1.89
CA LEU A 319 4.58 -11.31 1.97
C LEU A 319 5.13 -12.21 3.08
N VAL A 320 4.41 -12.38 4.19
CA VAL A 320 4.75 -13.38 5.22
C VAL A 320 4.65 -14.81 4.67
N ALA A 321 3.57 -15.11 3.94
CA ALA A 321 3.40 -16.42 3.30
C ALA A 321 4.54 -16.69 2.30
N GLU A 322 4.89 -15.70 1.48
CA GLU A 322 6.02 -15.78 0.57
C GLU A 322 7.36 -15.97 1.29
N GLY A 323 7.56 -15.27 2.42
CA GLY A 323 8.75 -15.43 3.25
C GLY A 323 8.89 -16.83 3.83
N PHE A 324 7.80 -17.46 4.30
CA PHE A 324 7.85 -18.86 4.73
C PHE A 324 8.04 -19.83 3.57
N MET A 325 7.40 -19.58 2.44
CA MET A 325 7.54 -20.39 1.23
C MET A 325 8.99 -20.46 0.76
N LEU A 326 9.70 -19.33 0.80
CA LEU A 326 11.09 -19.21 0.34
C LEU A 326 12.12 -19.36 1.48
N GLY A 327 11.69 -19.59 2.72
CA GLY A 327 12.60 -19.59 3.88
C GLY A 327 13.35 -18.28 4.07
N ASN A 328 12.77 -17.15 3.66
CA ASN A 328 13.43 -15.85 3.63
C ASN A 328 13.01 -14.97 4.84
N PRO A 329 13.91 -14.74 5.82
CA PRO A 329 13.59 -13.99 7.04
C PRO A 329 13.35 -12.49 6.81
N LEU A 330 13.85 -11.92 5.71
CA LEU A 330 13.54 -10.53 5.35
C LEU A 330 12.05 -10.38 5.02
N LEU A 331 11.52 -11.26 4.18
CA LEU A 331 10.13 -11.21 3.74
C LEU A 331 9.15 -11.45 4.89
N THR A 332 9.47 -12.37 5.80
CA THR A 332 8.63 -12.62 7.00
C THR A 332 8.65 -11.41 7.95
N SER A 333 9.82 -10.83 8.21
CA SER A 333 9.97 -9.68 9.11
C SER A 333 9.26 -8.44 8.58
N VAL A 334 9.44 -8.13 7.29
CA VAL A 334 8.80 -6.97 6.67
C VAL A 334 7.31 -7.20 6.43
N GLY A 335 6.93 -8.40 5.99
CA GLY A 335 5.54 -8.77 5.81
C GLY A 335 4.73 -8.64 7.10
N SER A 336 5.27 -9.13 8.21
CA SER A 336 4.61 -9.02 9.52
C SER A 336 4.48 -7.57 9.99
N LEU A 337 5.53 -6.76 9.79
CA LEU A 337 5.52 -5.33 10.08
C LEU A 337 4.39 -4.60 9.31
N ILE A 338 4.24 -4.88 8.01
CA ILE A 338 3.21 -4.27 7.14
C ILE A 338 1.81 -4.79 7.50
N GLY A 339 1.67 -6.10 7.72
CA GLY A 339 0.41 -6.75 8.04
C GLY A 339 -0.18 -6.26 9.34
N VAL A 340 0.64 -6.18 10.40
CA VAL A 340 0.25 -5.66 11.71
C VAL A 340 -0.05 -4.16 11.63
N SER A 341 0.78 -3.37 10.94
CA SER A 341 0.53 -1.94 10.74
C SER A 341 -0.82 -1.67 10.07
N GLY A 342 -1.15 -2.41 9.00
CA GLY A 342 -2.44 -2.32 8.32
C GLY A 342 -3.63 -2.74 9.20
N SER A 343 -3.44 -3.79 10.00
CA SER A 343 -4.46 -4.31 10.92
C SER A 343 -4.79 -3.31 12.02
N ILE A 344 -3.78 -2.71 12.65
CA ILE A 344 -3.93 -1.67 13.68
C ILE A 344 -4.61 -0.44 13.08
N LEU A 345 -4.20 -0.01 11.89
CA LEU A 345 -4.82 1.15 11.24
C LEU A 345 -6.29 0.90 10.92
N SER A 346 -6.63 -0.29 10.43
CA SER A 346 -8.03 -0.69 10.18
C SER A 346 -8.86 -0.63 11.46
N TYR A 347 -8.32 -1.13 12.57
CA TYR A 347 -8.98 -1.06 13.88
C TYR A 347 -9.20 0.38 14.35
N ILE A 348 -8.19 1.24 14.27
CA ILE A 348 -8.29 2.66 14.69
C ILE A 348 -9.34 3.39 13.85
N MET A 349 -9.39 3.15 12.54
CA MET A 349 -10.41 3.73 11.68
C MET A 349 -11.82 3.28 12.07
N CYS A 350 -12.03 1.98 12.25
CA CYS A 350 -13.31 1.41 12.70
C CYS A 350 -13.77 2.04 14.02
N LYS A 351 -12.86 2.13 15.00
CA LYS A 351 -13.14 2.76 16.30
C LYS A 351 -13.52 4.23 16.14
N ALA A 352 -12.82 4.98 15.29
CA ALA A 352 -13.13 6.39 15.01
C ALA A 352 -14.47 6.58 14.27
N MET A 353 -14.99 5.56 13.59
CA MET A 353 -16.31 5.58 12.94
C MET A 353 -17.43 5.02 13.83
N ASN A 354 -17.11 4.61 15.07
CA ASN A 354 -18.01 3.87 15.97
C ASN A 354 -18.67 2.64 15.29
N ARG A 355 -17.89 1.90 14.49
CA ARG A 355 -18.34 0.68 13.80
C ARG A 355 -17.31 -0.41 13.97
N SER A 356 -17.75 -1.66 14.19
CA SER A 356 -16.84 -2.81 14.21
C SER A 356 -16.32 -3.15 12.82
N LEU A 357 -15.15 -3.78 12.75
CA LEU A 357 -14.57 -4.27 11.49
C LEU A 357 -15.49 -5.28 10.79
N THR A 358 -16.16 -6.14 11.55
CA THR A 358 -17.15 -7.10 11.03
C THR A 358 -18.33 -6.40 10.36
N ASN A 359 -18.84 -5.32 10.96
CA ASN A 359 -19.94 -4.54 10.40
C ASN A 359 -19.55 -3.76 9.15
N VAL A 360 -18.27 -3.39 9.01
CA VAL A 360 -17.76 -2.72 7.81
C VAL A 360 -17.56 -3.72 6.67
N LEU A 361 -16.92 -4.87 6.94
CA LEU A 361 -16.55 -5.84 5.90
C LEU A 361 -17.72 -6.73 5.46
N PHE A 362 -18.62 -7.07 6.39
CA PHE A 362 -19.67 -8.07 6.16
C PHE A 362 -21.06 -7.56 6.52
N GLY A 363 -21.31 -6.24 6.48
CA GLY A 363 -22.48 -5.57 7.05
C GLY A 363 -23.80 -6.38 7.07
N GLY A 364 -24.60 -6.24 8.14
CA GLY A 364 -25.86 -6.95 8.30
C GLY A 364 -25.77 -8.33 8.97
N ILE A 365 -24.58 -8.78 9.40
CA ILE A 365 -24.44 -9.94 10.30
C ILE A 365 -24.76 -9.56 11.75
N SER A 366 -24.48 -8.32 12.15
CA SER A 366 -24.97 -7.77 13.42
C SER A 366 -26.22 -6.94 13.17
N SER A 367 -27.23 -7.12 14.03
CA SER A 367 -28.37 -6.22 14.10
C SER A 367 -27.85 -4.79 14.27
N ALA A 368 -28.30 -3.88 13.40
CA ALA A 368 -28.05 -2.46 13.64
C ALA A 368 -28.66 -2.13 15.01
N PRO A 369 -27.98 -1.36 15.88
CA PRO A 369 -28.66 -0.79 17.04
C PRO A 369 -29.93 -0.11 16.53
N SER A 370 -31.07 -0.37 17.17
CA SER A 370 -32.34 0.22 16.79
C SER A 370 -32.16 1.73 16.70
N ARG A 371 -32.17 2.26 15.48
CA ARG A 371 -32.23 3.69 15.27
C ARG A 371 -33.59 4.12 15.80
N THR A 372 -33.60 4.70 16.98
CA THR A 372 -34.71 5.54 17.41
C THR A 372 -34.76 6.66 16.37
N ASP A 373 -35.80 6.69 15.54
CA ASP A 373 -36.03 7.79 14.61
C ASP A 373 -36.28 9.05 15.46
N TYR A 374 -35.21 9.79 15.72
CA TYR A 374 -35.31 11.12 16.29
C TYR A 374 -36.00 12.00 15.25
N LYS A 375 -37.19 12.50 15.58
CA LYS A 375 -37.80 13.58 14.80
C LYS A 375 -36.88 14.80 14.90
N LEU A 376 -36.53 15.37 13.76
CA LEU A 376 -35.84 16.66 13.71
C LEU A 376 -36.77 17.71 14.32
N GLU A 377 -36.40 18.26 15.47
CA GLU A 377 -37.07 19.37 16.11
C GLU A 377 -36.32 20.67 15.82
N GLY A 378 -37.04 21.75 15.48
CA GLY A 378 -36.50 23.07 15.16
C GLY A 378 -36.63 23.50 13.70
N GLU A 379 -36.35 24.78 13.44
CA GLU A 379 -36.34 25.37 12.10
C GLU A 379 -34.90 25.66 11.62
N LEU A 380 -34.66 25.59 10.32
CA LEU A 380 -33.35 25.87 9.73
C LEU A 380 -33.08 27.39 9.74
N THR A 381 -32.14 27.86 10.56
CA THR A 381 -31.66 29.25 10.49
C THR A 381 -30.75 29.42 9.28
N THR A 382 -31.11 30.35 8.39
CA THR A 382 -30.30 30.72 7.22
C THR A 382 -29.60 32.07 7.47
N THR A 383 -28.48 32.32 6.81
CA THR A 383 -27.66 33.54 6.96
C THR A 383 -27.04 33.91 5.61
N SER A 384 -26.57 35.15 5.46
CA SER A 384 -25.92 35.63 4.23
C SER A 384 -24.39 35.56 4.31
N VAL A 385 -23.72 35.67 3.15
CA VAL A 385 -22.24 35.71 3.09
C VAL A 385 -21.70 36.91 3.86
N ASP A 386 -22.36 38.07 3.74
CA ASP A 386 -21.94 39.32 4.40
C ASP A 386 -22.04 39.20 5.93
N GLU A 387 -23.12 38.61 6.44
CA GLU A 387 -23.28 38.37 7.88
C GLU A 387 -22.20 37.45 8.43
N VAL A 388 -21.85 36.39 7.70
CA VAL A 388 -20.79 35.46 8.09
C VAL A 388 -19.43 36.16 8.08
N ALA A 389 -19.16 37.01 7.08
CA ALA A 389 -17.92 37.77 7.00
C ALA A 389 -17.76 38.72 8.19
N THR A 390 -18.80 39.49 8.54
CA THR A 390 -18.81 40.38 9.71
C THR A 390 -18.55 39.59 11.00
N LYS A 391 -19.29 38.50 11.22
CA LYS A 391 -19.10 37.63 12.40
C LYS A 391 -17.69 37.05 12.50
N LEU A 392 -17.07 36.70 11.37
CA LEU A 392 -15.70 36.17 11.36
C LEU A 392 -14.66 37.25 11.68
N LEU A 393 -14.85 38.49 11.21
CA LEU A 393 -13.94 39.61 11.47
C LEU A 393 -13.99 40.07 12.94
N GLU A 394 -15.14 39.93 13.59
CA GLU A 394 -15.32 40.27 15.01
C GLU A 394 -14.90 39.15 15.97
N ALA A 395 -14.67 37.93 15.46
CA ALA A 395 -14.37 36.78 16.29
C ALA A 395 -12.91 36.75 16.77
N GLU A 396 -12.71 36.64 18.08
CA GLU A 396 -11.37 36.48 18.68
C GLU A 396 -10.76 35.08 18.45
N SER A 397 -11.60 34.05 18.35
CA SER A 397 -11.17 32.67 18.15
C SER A 397 -12.10 31.93 17.19
N VAL A 398 -11.52 31.35 16.15
CA VAL A 398 -12.24 30.62 15.10
C VAL A 398 -11.71 29.19 15.00
N VAL A 399 -12.62 28.20 14.99
CA VAL A 399 -12.28 26.80 14.73
C VAL A 399 -12.93 26.37 13.43
N ILE A 400 -12.12 26.00 12.44
CA ILE A 400 -12.57 25.50 11.14
C ILE A 400 -12.55 23.97 11.15
N THR A 401 -13.67 23.32 10.84
CA THR A 401 -13.80 21.87 10.79
C THR A 401 -13.91 21.38 9.34
N PRO A 402 -12.79 21.09 8.66
CA PRO A 402 -12.81 20.74 7.24
C PRO A 402 -13.43 19.37 7.00
N GLY A 403 -14.35 19.30 6.05
CA GLY A 403 -14.92 18.05 5.54
C GLY A 403 -14.42 17.68 4.15
N TYR A 404 -14.80 16.49 3.67
CA TYR A 404 -14.44 16.03 2.32
C TYR A 404 -14.94 16.99 1.21
N GLY A 405 -16.07 17.67 1.43
CA GLY A 405 -16.62 18.65 0.49
C GLY A 405 -15.65 19.80 0.16
N MET A 406 -14.84 20.25 1.13
CA MET A 406 -13.83 21.29 0.90
C MET A 406 -12.80 20.85 -0.13
N ALA A 407 -12.32 19.60 -0.04
CA ALA A 407 -11.34 19.04 -0.95
C ALA A 407 -11.91 18.84 -2.38
N VAL A 408 -13.16 18.38 -2.48
CA VAL A 408 -13.85 18.20 -3.77
C VAL A 408 -14.05 19.54 -4.48
N ALA A 409 -14.48 20.57 -3.76
CA ALA A 409 -14.67 21.91 -4.29
C ALA A 409 -13.36 22.66 -4.54
N LYS A 410 -12.21 22.09 -4.17
CA LYS A 410 -10.90 22.76 -4.18
C LYS A 410 -10.88 24.05 -3.32
N ALA A 411 -11.73 24.13 -2.30
CA ALA A 411 -11.94 25.30 -1.46
C ALA A 411 -10.82 25.50 -0.41
N GLN A 412 -9.92 24.54 -0.24
CA GLN A 412 -8.77 24.66 0.67
C GLN A 412 -7.88 25.89 0.39
N TYR A 413 -7.80 26.35 -0.86
CA TYR A 413 -6.97 27.50 -1.23
C TYR A 413 -7.57 28.81 -0.73
N PRO A 414 -8.83 29.16 -1.07
CA PRO A 414 -9.46 30.36 -0.51
C PRO A 414 -9.63 30.28 1.01
N VAL A 415 -9.84 29.08 1.60
CA VAL A 415 -9.86 28.93 3.06
C VAL A 415 -8.50 29.24 3.69
N ALA A 416 -7.39 28.88 3.03
CA ALA A 416 -6.06 29.24 3.51
C ALA A 416 -5.83 30.76 3.49
N ASP A 417 -6.31 31.43 2.44
CA ASP A 417 -6.24 32.89 2.33
C ASP A 417 -7.12 33.57 3.40
N LEU A 418 -8.34 33.06 3.62
CA LEU A 418 -9.24 33.51 4.70
C LEU A 418 -8.59 33.38 6.09
N VAL A 419 -7.94 32.24 6.37
CA VAL A 419 -7.23 32.02 7.64
C VAL A 419 -6.11 33.03 7.83
N GLN A 420 -5.42 33.42 6.75
CA GLN A 420 -4.38 34.44 6.83
C GLN A 420 -4.97 35.81 7.17
N ILE A 421 -6.04 36.22 6.48
CA ILE A 421 -6.75 37.49 6.74
C ILE A 421 -7.19 37.59 8.21
N LEU A 422 -7.80 36.53 8.74
CA LEU A 422 -8.27 36.50 10.12
C LEU A 422 -7.12 36.56 11.14
N ARG A 423 -6.00 35.87 10.87
CA ARG A 423 -4.81 35.91 11.73
C ARG A 423 -4.11 37.25 11.69
N ASP A 424 -4.06 37.91 10.53
CA ASP A 424 -3.52 39.26 10.39
C ASP A 424 -4.39 40.28 11.16
N GLY A 425 -5.70 40.03 11.26
CA GLY A 425 -6.62 40.75 12.13
C GLY A 425 -6.53 40.40 13.63
N GLY A 426 -5.61 39.52 14.03
CA GLY A 426 -5.37 39.15 15.43
C GLY A 426 -6.19 37.97 15.96
N ALA A 427 -7.07 37.37 15.15
CA ALA A 427 -7.90 36.25 15.59
C ALA A 427 -7.10 34.93 15.71
N GLN A 428 -7.40 34.14 16.75
CA GLN A 428 -6.83 32.81 16.92
C GLN A 428 -7.58 31.78 16.05
N VAL A 429 -7.02 31.46 14.88
CA VAL A 429 -7.63 30.47 13.96
C VAL A 429 -6.99 29.09 14.07
N ARG A 430 -7.80 28.07 14.36
CA ARG A 430 -7.41 26.66 14.50
C ARG A 430 -8.23 25.75 13.58
N PHE A 431 -7.68 24.58 13.26
CA PHE A 431 -8.39 23.54 12.52
C PHE A 431 -8.75 22.37 13.44
N GLY A 432 -10.02 21.96 13.43
CA GLY A 432 -10.50 20.76 14.11
C GLY A 432 -10.76 19.65 13.08
N VAL A 433 -9.83 18.72 12.94
CA VAL A 433 -9.94 17.64 11.95
C VAL A 433 -10.46 16.37 12.63
N HIS A 434 -11.61 15.86 12.17
CA HIS A 434 -12.11 14.57 12.63
C HIS A 434 -11.22 13.43 12.08
N PRO A 435 -10.90 12.36 12.85
CA PRO A 435 -9.95 11.33 12.41
C PRO A 435 -10.29 10.61 11.10
N VAL A 436 -11.57 10.60 10.72
CA VAL A 436 -12.08 9.97 9.48
C VAL A 436 -12.51 11.00 8.43
N ALA A 437 -12.10 12.27 8.58
CA ALA A 437 -12.37 13.30 7.58
C ALA A 437 -11.61 13.01 6.27
N GLY A 438 -12.36 12.77 5.20
CA GLY A 438 -11.84 12.52 3.85
C GLY A 438 -12.14 11.11 3.34
N ARG A 439 -11.33 10.64 2.38
CA ARG A 439 -11.40 9.31 1.76
C ARG A 439 -10.15 8.45 2.04
N MET A 440 -9.31 8.88 2.98
CA MET A 440 -8.13 8.15 3.44
C MET A 440 -7.74 8.66 4.84
N PRO A 441 -7.22 7.81 5.74
CA PRO A 441 -6.60 8.23 7.00
C PRO A 441 -5.66 9.43 6.84
N GLY A 442 -5.89 10.45 7.68
CA GLY A 442 -5.10 11.67 7.68
C GLY A 442 -5.17 12.47 6.38
N GLN A 443 -6.21 12.30 5.55
CA GLN A 443 -6.39 13.12 4.35
C GLN A 443 -6.78 14.55 4.71
N GLY A 444 -7.63 14.74 5.73
CA GLY A 444 -8.00 16.07 6.25
C GLY A 444 -6.82 16.89 6.80
N ASP A 445 -5.75 16.22 7.23
CA ASP A 445 -4.55 16.87 7.79
C ASP A 445 -3.59 17.40 6.71
N ARG A 446 -3.78 17.03 5.44
CA ARG A 446 -2.80 17.35 4.38
C ARG A 446 -2.90 18.81 3.94
N PRO A 447 -1.84 19.62 4.12
CA PRO A 447 -1.81 20.97 3.59
C PRO A 447 -1.70 20.94 2.07
N HIS A 448 -2.72 21.42 1.37
CA HIS A 448 -2.68 21.57 -0.08
C HIS A 448 -1.98 22.87 -0.45
N ARG A 449 -0.69 22.80 -0.75
CA ARG A 449 0.03 23.91 -1.38
C ARG A 449 -0.26 23.96 -2.87
N ARG A 450 -0.47 25.16 -3.41
CA ARG A 450 -0.32 25.41 -4.86
C ARG A 450 1.05 24.87 -5.27
N GLY A 451 1.08 23.96 -6.25
CA GLY A 451 2.33 23.55 -6.87
C GLY A 451 3.07 24.81 -7.32
N GLY A 452 4.24 25.05 -6.72
CA GLY A 452 5.07 26.22 -7.02
C GLY A 452 5.60 26.15 -8.44
N ARG A 453 4.81 26.61 -9.42
CA ARG A 453 5.26 26.89 -10.80
C ARG A 453 4.65 28.15 -11.43
N ALA A 454 3.92 28.99 -10.69
CA ALA A 454 3.22 30.14 -11.28
C ALA A 454 3.50 31.52 -10.64
N LEU A 455 4.57 31.70 -9.86
CA LEU A 455 4.96 33.02 -9.31
C LEU A 455 6.44 33.36 -9.57
N ARG A 456 6.94 33.04 -10.78
CA ARG A 456 8.30 33.43 -11.22
C ARG A 456 8.35 34.15 -12.57
N ARG A 457 7.24 34.74 -13.01
CA ARG A 457 7.20 35.72 -14.11
C ARG A 457 6.28 36.86 -13.69
N GLY A 458 6.85 38.03 -13.41
CA GLY A 458 6.09 39.20 -12.95
C GLY A 458 6.84 40.20 -12.07
N ALA A 459 8.17 40.11 -11.96
CA ALA A 459 8.98 41.19 -11.42
C ALA A 459 10.28 41.25 -12.24
N GLY A 460 10.34 42.21 -13.16
CA GLY A 460 11.50 42.44 -14.02
C GLY A 460 11.12 43.02 -15.38
N ASN A 461 11.25 44.35 -15.47
CA ASN A 461 11.26 45.22 -16.66
C ASN A 461 9.91 45.68 -17.23
N GLY A 462 9.65 46.98 -17.07
CA GLY A 462 8.54 47.75 -17.59
C GLY A 462 8.18 48.85 -16.60
#